data_AF-A0AAJ2AG69-F1
#
_entry.id   AF-A0AAJ2AG69-F1
#
_cell.length_a   1.000
_cell.length_b   1.000
_cell.length_c   1.000
_cell.angle_alpha   90.00
_cell.angle_beta   90.00
_cell.angle_gamma   90.00
#
_symmetry.space_group_name_H-M   'P 1'
#
loop_
_entity.id
_entity.type
_entity.pdbx_description
1 polymer ?
#
loop_
_entity_poly.entity_id
_entity_poly.type
_entity_poly.pdbx_seq_one_letter_code
_entity_poly.pdbx_strand_id
1 'polypeptide(L)'
;MPFSFRRRPELAGLDRASRRDVRRIAWHFAQRHWTLHAPAFVWIVFVLLHTRYHLVPERRDYLLITLLIFVAGVVNIRLHIARYLKPARAIFDSLGAMAARAITGR
;
A
#
# COMPACT_ATOMS: atom_id res chain seq x y z
N MET A 1 -17.45 4.75 5.67
CA MET A 1 -16.05 4.29 5.90
C MET A 1 -16.11 2.89 6.51
N PRO A 2 -15.59 1.84 5.86
CA PRO A 2 -15.90 0.45 6.21
C PRO A 2 -15.04 -0.13 7.35
N PHE A 3 -14.16 0.67 7.97
CA PHE A 3 -13.34 0.21 9.10
C PHE A 3 -14.05 0.47 10.44
N SER A 4 -14.68 -0.57 10.99
CA SER A 4 -15.25 -0.57 12.35
C SER A 4 -14.17 -0.94 13.36
N PHE A 5 -13.68 0.04 14.10
CA PHE A 5 -12.63 -0.12 15.12
C PHE A 5 -13.18 -0.24 16.55
N ARG A 6 -14.42 -0.73 16.71
CA ARG A 6 -15.15 -0.71 18.00
C ARG A 6 -14.48 -1.53 19.12
N ARG A 7 -13.49 -2.36 18.80
CA ARG A 7 -12.73 -3.21 19.74
C ARG A 7 -11.24 -3.27 19.38
N ARG A 8 -10.57 -2.12 19.26
CA ARG A 8 -9.10 -2.09 19.16
C ARG A 8 -8.50 -1.53 20.44
N PRO A 9 -7.86 -2.36 21.29
CA PRO A 9 -7.20 -1.87 22.50
C PRO A 9 -6.07 -0.89 22.16
N GLU A 10 -5.49 -1.00 20.96
CA GLU A 10 -4.53 -0.07 20.34
C GLU A 10 -5.01 1.39 20.29
N LEU A 11 -6.33 1.62 20.29
CA LEU A 11 -6.96 2.94 20.21
C LEU A 11 -7.64 3.34 21.53
N ALA A 12 -7.46 2.55 22.59
CA ALA A 12 -7.94 2.89 23.92
C ALA A 12 -7.19 4.13 24.42
N GLY A 13 -7.91 5.07 25.06
CA GLY A 13 -7.35 6.35 25.52
C GLY A 13 -7.38 7.49 24.49
N LEU A 14 -7.56 7.22 23.19
CA LEU A 14 -7.74 8.28 22.19
C LEU A 14 -9.15 8.87 22.26
N ASP A 15 -9.24 10.20 22.21
CA ASP A 15 -10.50 10.93 22.12
C ASP A 15 -11.20 10.71 20.76
N ARG A 16 -12.45 11.15 20.66
CA ARG A 16 -13.27 10.91 19.46
C ARG A 16 -12.71 11.59 18.22
N ALA A 17 -12.06 12.75 18.35
CA ALA A 17 -11.46 13.45 17.23
C ALA A 17 -10.22 12.69 16.73
N SER A 18 -9.30 12.32 17.61
CA SER A 18 -8.09 11.57 17.22
C SER A 18 -8.42 10.23 16.57
N ARG A 19 -9.46 9.53 17.03
CA ARG A 19 -9.90 8.28 16.37
C ARG A 19 -10.39 8.50 14.94
N ARG A 20 -11.04 9.63 14.64
CA ARG A 20 -11.48 9.96 13.27
C ARG A 20 -10.29 10.26 12.37
N ASP A 21 -9.28 10.95 12.89
CA ASP A 21 -8.07 11.28 12.14
C ASP A 21 -7.24 10.04 11.83
N VAL A 22 -7.04 9.14 12.80
CA VAL A 22 -6.40 7.83 12.57
C VAL A 22 -7.14 7.05 11.49
N ARG A 23 -8.48 7.02 11.52
CA ARG A 23 -9.27 6.35 10.47
C ARG A 23 -9.10 6.99 9.10
N ARG A 24 -9.02 8.32 9.03
CA ARG A 24 -8.80 9.06 7.78
C ARG A 24 -7.41 8.74 7.21
N ILE A 25 -6.37 8.75 8.05
CA ILE A 25 -5.00 8.39 7.66
C ILE A 25 -4.94 6.94 7.18
N ALA A 26 -5.54 6.00 7.91
CA ALA A 26 -5.60 4.59 7.51
C ALA A 26 -6.32 4.40 6.17
N TRP A 27 -7.41 5.14 5.93
CA TRP A 27 -8.12 5.13 4.66
C TRP A 27 -7.26 5.64 3.50
N HIS A 28 -6.58 6.78 3.68
CA HIS A 28 -5.67 7.31 2.67
C HIS A 28 -4.49 6.38 2.40
N PHE A 29 -3.97 5.72 3.43
CA PHE A 29 -2.93 4.70 3.27
C PHE A 29 -3.45 3.53 2.45
N ALA A 30 -4.62 2.97 2.79
CA ALA A 30 -5.22 1.86 2.05
C ALA A 30 -5.49 2.22 0.57
N GLN A 31 -6.02 3.41 0.30
CA GLN A 31 -6.23 3.90 -1.07
C GLN A 31 -4.91 4.02 -1.85
N ARG A 32 -3.85 4.54 -1.21
CA ARG A 32 -2.53 4.66 -1.86
C ARG A 32 -1.83 3.32 -2.02
N HIS A 33 -2.06 2.38 -1.11
CA HIS A 33 -1.47 1.04 -1.17
C HIS A 33 -2.14 0.17 -2.25
N TRP A 34 -3.41 0.43 -2.58
CA TRP A 34 -4.12 -0.32 -3.62
C TRP A 34 -3.40 -0.35 -4.98
N THR A 35 -2.72 0.74 -5.35
CA THR A 35 -1.99 0.82 -6.63
C THR A 35 -0.81 -0.14 -6.72
N LEU A 36 -0.32 -0.70 -5.60
CA LEU A 36 0.65 -1.80 -5.62
C LEU A 36 0.10 -3.06 -6.30
N HIS A 37 -1.20 -3.27 -6.21
CA HIS A 37 -1.87 -4.45 -6.77
C HIS A 37 -2.24 -4.29 -8.24
N ALA A 38 -2.10 -3.09 -8.82
CA ALA A 38 -2.48 -2.84 -10.22
C ALA A 38 -1.78 -3.78 -11.22
N PRO A 39 -0.46 -4.06 -11.12
CA PRO A 39 0.21 -5.03 -12.00
C PRO A 39 -0.35 -6.45 -11.85
N ALA A 40 -0.70 -6.87 -10.64
CA ALA A 40 -1.31 -8.17 -10.40
C ALA A 40 -2.72 -8.26 -11.02
N PHE A 41 -3.51 -7.17 -10.93
CA PHE A 41 -4.80 -7.09 -11.59
C PHE A 41 -4.67 -7.17 -13.12
N VAL A 42 -3.74 -6.42 -13.70
CA VAL A 42 -3.43 -6.49 -15.14
C VAL A 42 -3.04 -7.90 -15.56
N TRP A 43 -2.21 -8.58 -14.77
CA TRP A 43 -1.84 -9.97 -15.03
C TRP A 43 -3.06 -10.91 -15.02
N ILE A 44 -3.94 -10.80 -14.01
CA ILE A 44 -5.17 -11.62 -13.95
C ILE A 44 -6.05 -11.39 -15.18
N VAL A 45 -6.28 -10.13 -15.56
CA VAL A 45 -7.07 -9.79 -16.75
C VAL A 45 -6.43 -10.36 -18.02
N PHE A 46 -5.11 -10.23 -18.16
CA PHE A 46 -4.37 -10.81 -19.27
C PHE A 46 -4.53 -12.33 -19.36
N VAL A 47 -4.38 -13.04 -18.23
CA VAL A 47 -4.57 -14.49 -18.16
C VAL A 47 -6.00 -14.87 -18.56
N LEU A 48 -7.02 -14.20 -18.01
CA LEU A 48 -8.42 -14.48 -18.34
C LEU A 48 -8.72 -14.29 -19.82
N LEU A 49 -8.24 -13.19 -20.42
CA LEU A 49 -8.40 -12.93 -21.84
C LEU A 49 -7.65 -13.96 -22.69
N HIS A 50 -6.42 -14.30 -22.32
CA HIS A 50 -5.63 -15.31 -23.02
C HIS A 50 -6.31 -16.69 -22.96
N THR A 51 -6.81 -17.12 -21.80
CA THR A 51 -7.53 -18.39 -21.65
C THR A 51 -8.81 -18.43 -22.48
N ARG A 52 -9.56 -17.32 -22.55
CA ARG A 52 -10.84 -17.29 -23.29
C ARG A 52 -10.67 -17.13 -24.80
N TYR A 53 -9.70 -16.34 -25.25
CA TYR A 53 -9.58 -15.89 -26.65
C TYR A 53 -8.27 -16.29 -27.33
N HIS A 54 -7.35 -16.93 -26.61
CA HIS A 54 -6.04 -17.36 -27.14
C HIS A 54 -5.26 -16.20 -27.76
N LEU A 55 -5.27 -15.03 -27.09
CA LEU A 55 -4.65 -13.78 -27.56
C LEU A 55 -3.19 -13.90 -28.03
N VAL A 56 -2.46 -14.90 -27.53
CA VAL A 56 -1.03 -15.05 -27.78
C VAL A 56 -0.74 -16.51 -28.07
N PRO A 57 -0.80 -16.95 -29.34
CA PRO A 57 -0.68 -18.36 -29.69
C PRO A 57 0.72 -18.93 -29.40
N GLU A 58 1.75 -18.09 -29.43
CA GLU A 58 3.12 -18.50 -29.12
C GLU A 58 3.43 -18.45 -27.63
N ARG A 59 3.92 -19.57 -27.10
CA ARG A 59 4.36 -19.69 -25.69
C ARG A 59 5.45 -18.67 -25.34
N ARG A 60 6.34 -18.34 -26.28
CA ARG A 60 7.42 -17.37 -26.07
C ARG A 60 6.85 -15.99 -25.77
N ASP A 61 5.89 -15.54 -26.55
CA ASP A 61 5.32 -14.21 -26.42
C ASP A 61 4.47 -14.10 -25.15
N TYR A 62 3.77 -15.18 -24.76
CA TYR A 62 3.09 -15.25 -23.46
C TYR A 62 4.06 -15.06 -22.29
N LEU A 63 5.22 -15.74 -22.35
CA LEU A 63 6.26 -15.61 -21.33
C LEU A 63 6.85 -14.20 -21.29
N LEU A 64 7.11 -13.58 -22.45
CA LEU A 64 7.63 -12.22 -22.54
C LEU A 64 6.65 -11.20 -21.96
N ILE A 65 5.36 -11.29 -22.29
CA ILE A 65 4.33 -10.40 -21.74
C ILE A 65 4.22 -10.58 -20.23
N THR A 66 4.21 -11.82 -19.75
CA THR A 66 4.17 -12.13 -18.32
C THR A 66 5.38 -11.56 -17.59
N LEU A 67 6.58 -11.70 -18.18
CA LEU A 67 7.81 -11.15 -17.63
C LEU A 67 7.78 -9.62 -17.58
N LEU A 68 7.27 -8.96 -18.62
CA LEU A 68 7.12 -7.50 -18.65
C LEU A 68 6.18 -7.02 -17.53
N ILE A 69 5.03 -7.68 -17.34
CA ILE A 69 4.09 -7.35 -16.26
C ILE A 69 4.74 -7.58 -14.90
N PHE A 70 5.51 -8.66 -14.75
CA PHE A 70 6.25 -8.94 -13.51
C PHE A 70 7.29 -7.84 -13.21
N VAL A 71 8.10 -7.45 -14.18
CA VAL A 71 9.09 -6.37 -14.03
C VAL A 71 8.41 -5.06 -13.67
N ALA A 72 7.29 -4.71 -14.33
CA ALA A 72 6.49 -3.56 -13.98
C ALA A 72 5.96 -3.63 -12.53
N GLY A 73 5.57 -4.82 -12.07
CA GLY A 73 5.24 -5.12 -10.68
C GLY A 73 6.36 -4.79 -9.71
N VAL A 74 7.56 -5.32 -9.97
CA VAL A 74 8.75 -5.08 -9.14
C VAL A 74 9.10 -3.59 -9.08
N VAL A 75 9.07 -2.90 -10.23
CA VAL A 75 9.35 -1.45 -10.31
C VAL A 75 8.30 -0.66 -9.53
N ASN A 76 7.01 -0.99 -9.68
CA ASN A 76 5.93 -0.33 -8.95
C ASN A 76 6.09 -0.49 -7.43
N ILE A 77 6.42 -1.70 -6.95
CA ILE A 77 6.70 -1.97 -5.54
C ILE A 77 7.89 -1.15 -5.05
N ARG A 78 9.01 -1.16 -5.79
CA ARG A 78 10.21 -0.40 -5.42
C ARG A 78 9.93 1.10 -5.34
N LEU A 79 9.22 1.66 -6.31
CA LEU A 79 8.86 3.08 -6.32
C LEU A 79 7.92 3.43 -5.16
N HIS A 80 6.94 2.57 -4.86
CA HIS A 80 6.05 2.77 -3.73
C HIS A 80 6.84 2.77 -2.40
N ILE A 81 7.70 1.77 -2.17
CA ILE A 81 8.54 1.70 -0.97
C ILE A 81 9.44 2.95 -0.89
N ALA A 82 10.12 3.33 -1.97
CA ALA A 82 10.98 4.49 -1.98
C ALA A 82 10.23 5.80 -1.65
N ARG A 83 9.02 5.98 -2.20
CA ARG A 83 8.20 7.18 -2.00
C ARG A 83 7.56 7.26 -0.62
N TYR A 84 7.20 6.14 -0.01
CA TYR A 84 6.41 6.15 1.24
C TYR A 84 7.20 5.73 2.47
N LEU A 85 8.16 4.80 2.36
CA LEU A 85 8.88 4.27 3.51
C LEU A 85 9.86 5.30 4.10
N LYS A 86 10.59 6.04 3.25
CA LYS A 86 11.54 7.08 3.70
C LYS A 86 10.82 8.22 4.45
N PRO A 87 9.76 8.84 3.88
CA PRO A 87 9.04 9.90 4.58
C PRO A 87 8.31 9.40 5.82
N ALA A 88 7.70 8.20 5.77
CA ALA A 88 7.03 7.63 6.94
C ALA A 88 8.00 7.42 8.10
N ARG A 89 9.22 6.93 7.81
CA ARG A 89 10.26 6.77 8.83
C ARG A 89 10.71 8.11 9.40
N ALA A 90 10.94 9.11 8.56
CA ALA A 90 11.30 10.46 9.02
C ALA A 90 10.22 11.10 9.90
N ILE A 91 8.93 10.92 9.57
CA ILE A 91 7.81 11.40 10.40
C ILE A 91 7.73 10.62 11.71
N PHE A 92 7.94 9.31 11.69
CA PHE A 92 7.96 8.49 12.90
C PHE A 92 9.09 8.90 13.84
N ASP A 93 10.29 9.09 13.30
CA ASP A 93 11.47 9.51 14.06
C ASP A 93 11.28 10.92 14.64
N SER A 94 10.66 11.85 13.90
CA SER A 94 10.39 13.21 14.40
C SER A 94 9.29 13.25 15.45
N LEU A 95 8.21 12.47 15.29
CA LEU A 95 7.17 12.33 16.31
C LEU A 95 7.71 11.66 17.57
N GLY A 96 8.54 10.63 17.42
CA GLY A 96 9.23 9.98 18.55
C GLY A 96 10.15 10.94 19.29
N ALA A 97 10.92 11.74 18.56
CA ALA A 97 11.77 12.78 19.15
C ALA A 97 10.93 13.86 19.86
N MET A 98 9.85 14.35 19.26
CA MET A 98 8.98 15.35 19.91
C MET A 98 8.26 14.79 21.13
N ALA A 99 7.77 13.55 21.07
CA ALA A 99 7.15 12.89 22.21
C ALA A 99 8.16 12.68 23.35
N ALA A 100 9.41 12.29 23.03
CA ALA A 100 10.48 12.22 23.99
C ALA A 100 10.73 13.59 24.65
N ARG A 101 10.90 14.66 23.87
CA ARG A 101 11.09 16.03 24.40
C ARG A 101 9.94 16.50 25.28
N ALA A 102 8.70 16.20 24.90
CA ALA A 102 7.52 16.56 25.68
C ALA A 102 7.46 15.83 27.04
N ILE A 103 7.99 14.61 27.13
CA ILE A 103 8.04 13.81 28.37
C ILE A 103 9.25 14.20 29.22
N THR A 104 10.42 14.41 28.62
CA THR A 104 11.69 14.65 29.34
C THR A 104 12.02 16.13 29.55
N GLY A 105 11.31 17.06 28.90
CA GLY A 105 11.57 18.50 28.99
C GLY A 105 12.87 18.96 28.33
N ARG A 106 13.53 18.09 27.56
CA ARG A 106 14.75 18.32 26.77
C ARG A 106 14.59 17.72 25.40
#